data_AF-A0A4Z1KV33-F1
#
_entry.id   AF-A0A4Z1KV33-F1
#
_cell.length_a   1.000
_cell.length_b   1.000
_cell.length_c   1.000
_cell.angle_alpha   90.00
_cell.angle_beta   90.00
_cell.angle_gamma   90.00
#
_symmetry.space_group_name_H-M   'P 1'
#
loop_
_entity.id
_entity.type
_entity.pdbx_description
1 polymer ?
#
loop_
_entity_poly.entity_id
_entity_poly.type
_entity_poly.pdbx_seq_one_letter_code
_entity_poly.pdbx_strand_id
1 'polypeptide(L)'
;MDLPDMNPPDREVQLILIRLQMLCYLNRLVEAGFDNWKVVKDITEKDMQILGMKLGHIRKLQREIATSRGWPQNAPLNGPYVCCGGQKQEPVELKVKTTFNGNAATE
;
A
#
# COMPACT_ATOMS: atom_id res chain seq x y z
N MET A 1 -15.61 30.18 -7.97
CA MET A 1 -14.18 30.36 -7.64
C MET A 1 -13.87 29.30 -6.60
N ASP A 2 -13.87 28.05 -7.02
CA ASP A 2 -13.53 26.93 -6.15
C ASP A 2 -12.05 27.08 -5.81
N LEU A 3 -11.81 27.38 -4.54
CA LEU A 3 -10.48 27.45 -3.97
C LEU A 3 -9.82 26.10 -4.26
N PRO A 4 -8.66 26.04 -4.93
CA PRO A 4 -7.97 24.77 -5.09
C PRO A 4 -7.79 24.22 -3.68
N ASP A 5 -8.23 22.99 -3.49
CA ASP A 5 -8.05 22.22 -2.26
C ASP A 5 -6.55 22.06 -2.01
N MET A 6 -5.96 23.12 -1.47
CA MET A 6 -4.64 23.15 -0.89
C MET A 6 -4.80 22.55 0.50
N ASN A 7 -5.24 21.29 0.56
CA ASN A 7 -5.00 20.49 1.74
C ASN A 7 -3.48 20.33 1.78
N PRO A 8 -2.77 21.03 2.70
CA PRO A 8 -1.34 20.89 2.79
C PRO A 8 -1.03 19.40 3.02
N PRO A 9 0.02 18.85 2.40
CA PRO A 9 0.36 17.45 2.58
C PRO A 9 0.42 17.13 4.07
N ASP A 10 -0.29 16.09 4.46
CA ASP A 10 -0.37 15.68 5.85
C ASP A 10 1.05 15.53 6.39
N ARG A 11 1.31 16.20 7.53
CA ARG A 11 2.60 16.12 8.22
C ARG A 11 3.00 14.66 8.48
N GLU A 12 2.02 13.77 8.64
CA GLU A 12 2.24 12.34 8.83
C GLU A 12 2.98 11.70 7.63
N VAL A 13 2.54 11.96 6.39
CA VAL A 13 3.19 11.42 5.18
C VAL A 13 4.64 11.89 5.10
N GLN A 14 4.86 13.19 5.35
CA GLN A 14 6.19 13.77 5.35
C GLN A 14 7.10 13.10 6.40
N LEU A 15 6.62 12.93 7.63
CA LEU A 15 7.38 12.29 8.72
C LEU A 15 7.72 10.83 8.42
N ILE A 16 6.79 10.08 7.84
CA ILE A 16 7.01 8.68 7.45
C ILE A 16 8.08 8.61 6.35
N LEU A 17 7.99 9.44 5.32
CA LEU A 17 8.99 9.47 4.24
C LEU A 17 10.37 9.91 4.74
N ILE A 18 10.46 10.84 5.70
CA ILE A 18 11.71 11.21 6.37
C ILE A 18 12.31 10.01 7.10
N ARG A 19 11.52 9.32 7.92
CA ARG A 19 11.98 8.13 8.67
C ARG A 19 12.46 7.02 7.76
N LEU A 20 11.79 6.83 6.62
CA LEU A 20 12.17 5.84 5.61
C LEU A 20 13.30 6.30 4.67
N GLN A 21 13.79 7.54 4.85
CA GLN A 21 14.80 8.21 4.03
C GLN A 21 14.44 8.29 2.53
N MET A 22 13.20 8.66 2.25
CA MET A 22 12.61 8.73 0.91
C MET A 22 11.76 10.01 0.71
N LEU A 23 12.10 11.09 1.42
CA LEU A 23 11.43 12.40 1.32
C LEU A 23 11.43 12.96 -0.12
N CYS A 24 12.37 12.55 -0.97
CA CYS A 24 12.45 12.95 -2.38
C CYS A 24 11.27 12.47 -3.26
N TYR A 25 10.35 11.66 -2.73
CA TYR A 25 9.11 11.29 -3.39
C TYR A 25 7.89 12.09 -2.94
N LEU A 26 8.02 12.94 -1.90
CA LEU A 26 6.88 13.67 -1.34
C LEU A 26 6.15 14.51 -2.39
N ASN A 27 6.86 15.35 -3.15
CA ASN A 27 6.23 16.19 -4.17
C ASN A 27 5.49 15.36 -5.23
N ARG A 28 6.10 14.26 -5.69
CA ARG A 28 5.48 13.35 -6.67
C ARG A 28 4.23 12.67 -6.13
N LEU A 29 4.24 12.30 -4.85
CA LEU A 29 3.07 11.73 -4.19
C LEU A 29 1.94 12.76 -4.10
N VAL A 30 2.24 13.98 -3.66
CA VAL A 30 1.26 15.07 -3.55
C VAL A 30 0.68 15.47 -4.91
N GLU A 31 1.54 15.62 -5.93
CA GLU A 31 1.10 15.91 -7.31
C GLU A 31 0.20 14.82 -7.90
N ALA A 32 0.38 13.57 -7.45
CA ALA A 32 -0.47 12.44 -7.85
C ALA A 32 -1.70 12.24 -6.95
N GLY A 33 -1.94 13.12 -5.96
CA GLY A 33 -3.09 13.07 -5.04
C GLY A 33 -2.90 12.16 -3.82
N PHE A 34 -1.68 11.69 -3.55
CA PHE A 34 -1.32 10.95 -2.34
C PHE A 34 -0.77 11.91 -1.26
N ASP A 35 -1.59 12.87 -0.87
CA ASP A 35 -1.25 13.95 0.07
C ASP A 35 -1.50 13.60 1.55
N ASN A 36 -2.26 12.54 1.82
CA ASN A 36 -2.65 12.11 3.17
C ASN A 36 -2.29 10.64 3.44
N TRP A 37 -1.96 10.28 4.69
CA TRP A 37 -1.50 8.93 5.01
C TRP A 37 -2.59 7.87 4.79
N LYS A 38 -3.86 8.26 4.93
CA LYS A 38 -5.00 7.38 4.66
C LYS A 38 -5.03 6.92 3.19
N VAL A 39 -4.84 7.85 2.25
CA VAL A 39 -4.80 7.59 0.80
C VAL A 39 -3.48 6.94 0.40
N VAL A 40 -2.35 7.33 1.00
CA VAL A 40 -1.04 6.66 0.76
C VAL A 40 -1.10 5.18 1.11
N LYS A 41 -1.83 4.78 2.17
CA LYS A 41 -1.98 3.35 2.51
C LYS A 41 -2.67 2.54 1.41
N ASP A 42 -3.43 3.17 0.52
CA ASP A 42 -4.14 2.52 -0.58
C ASP A 42 -3.39 2.58 -1.91
N ILE A 43 -2.18 3.19 -1.94
CA ILE A 43 -1.34 3.22 -3.13
C ILE A 43 -0.96 1.81 -3.59
N THR A 44 -1.09 1.54 -4.89
CA THR A 44 -0.68 0.24 -5.44
C THR A 44 0.81 0.23 -5.75
N GLU A 45 1.39 -0.98 -5.87
CA GLU A 45 2.77 -1.13 -6.33
C GLU A 45 2.98 -0.51 -7.72
N LYS A 46 1.98 -0.65 -8.60
CA LYS A 46 2.01 -0.09 -9.94
C LYS A 46 2.10 1.45 -9.90
N ASP A 47 1.34 2.09 -9.03
CA ASP A 47 1.38 3.54 -8.85
C ASP A 47 2.77 3.99 -8.35
N MET A 48 3.34 3.27 -7.36
CA MET A 48 4.70 3.56 -6.89
C MET A 48 5.76 3.42 -7.99
N GLN A 49 5.61 2.43 -8.87
CA GLN A 49 6.51 2.25 -10.03
C GLN A 49 6.34 3.41 -11.03
N ILE A 50 5.11 3.84 -11.31
CA ILE A 50 4.82 4.99 -12.19
C ILE A 50 5.41 6.29 -11.63
N LEU A 51 5.39 6.47 -10.30
CA LEU A 51 6.05 7.60 -9.61
C LEU A 51 7.59 7.52 -9.63
N GLY A 52 8.16 6.46 -10.21
CA GLY A 52 9.61 6.25 -10.33
C GLY A 52 10.27 5.81 -9.02
N MET A 53 9.53 5.15 -8.13
CA MET A 53 10.13 4.56 -6.93
C MET A 53 10.99 3.34 -7.30
N LYS A 54 12.18 3.24 -6.68
CA LYS A 54 13.03 2.06 -6.82
C LYS A 54 12.42 0.88 -6.04
N LEU A 55 12.63 -0.36 -6.51
CA LEU A 55 12.09 -1.57 -5.86
C LEU A 55 12.39 -1.66 -4.35
N GLY A 56 13.58 -1.25 -3.92
CA GLY A 56 13.93 -1.22 -2.49
C GLY A 56 13.10 -0.21 -1.68
N HIS A 57 12.72 0.92 -2.28
CA HIS A 57 11.84 1.91 -1.66
C HIS A 57 10.39 1.44 -1.62
N ILE A 58 9.93 0.83 -2.71
CA ILE A 58 8.61 0.21 -2.80
C ILE A 58 8.42 -0.80 -1.66
N ARG A 59 9.37 -1.72 -1.48
CA ARG A 59 9.32 -2.71 -0.40
C ARG A 59 9.32 -2.09 1.00
N LYS A 60 10.08 -1.00 1.21
CA LYS A 60 10.09 -0.26 2.48
C LYS A 60 8.75 0.41 2.76
N LEU A 61 8.14 1.05 1.77
CA LEU A 61 6.84 1.71 1.91
C LEU A 61 5.72 0.68 2.12
N GLN A 62 5.71 -0.40 1.33
CA GLN A 62 4.79 -1.53 1.53
C GLN A 62 4.93 -2.14 2.94
N ARG A 63 6.16 -2.33 3.42
CA ARG A 63 6.43 -2.78 4.78
C ARG A 63 5.83 -1.83 5.81
N GLU A 64 6.06 -0.53 5.66
CA GLU A 64 5.54 0.46 6.57
C GLU A 64 4.01 0.49 6.59
N ILE A 65 3.37 0.44 5.42
CA ILE A 65 1.92 0.34 5.28
C ILE A 65 1.40 -0.92 5.98
N ALA A 66 2.04 -2.08 5.77
CA ALA A 66 1.66 -3.32 6.44
C ALA A 66 1.81 -3.22 7.96
N THR A 67 2.95 -2.71 8.46
CA THR A 67 3.18 -2.51 9.89
C THR A 67 2.13 -1.58 10.50
N SER A 68 1.77 -0.49 9.80
CA SER A 68 0.70 0.42 10.23
C SER A 68 -0.68 -0.24 10.29
N ARG A 69 -0.89 -1.32 9.54
CA ARG A 69 -2.09 -2.18 9.56
C ARG A 69 -2.00 -3.31 10.60
N GLY A 70 -0.95 -3.34 11.41
CA GLY A 70 -0.74 -4.34 12.46
C GLY A 70 0.05 -5.59 12.01
N TRP A 71 0.68 -5.57 10.83
CA TRP A 71 1.54 -6.67 10.41
C TRP A 71 2.88 -6.66 11.16
N PRO A 72 3.44 -7.82 11.53
CA PRO A 72 4.77 -7.86 12.13
C PRO A 72 5.83 -7.42 11.14
N GLN A 73 6.83 -6.67 11.62
CA GLN A 73 7.92 -6.18 10.77
C GLN A 73 8.73 -7.32 10.11
N ASN A 74 8.89 -8.44 10.83
CA ASN A 74 9.69 -9.58 10.41
C ASN A 74 8.87 -10.69 9.72
N ALA A 75 7.56 -10.48 9.50
CA ALA A 75 6.70 -11.45 8.85
C ALA A 75 6.64 -11.23 7.32
N PRO A 76 6.63 -12.31 6.51
CA PRO A 76 6.43 -12.18 5.08
C PRO A 76 5.01 -11.70 4.76
N LEU A 77 4.89 -10.89 3.71
CA LEU A 77 3.62 -10.28 3.28
C LEU A 77 2.71 -11.24 2.50
N ASN A 78 3.21 -12.42 2.13
CA ASN A 78 2.54 -13.33 1.18
C ASN A 78 1.79 -14.49 1.87
N GLY A 79 1.56 -14.42 3.18
CA GLY A 79 0.90 -15.49 3.95
C GLY A 79 -0.25 -14.99 4.81
N PRO A 80 -1.18 -15.88 5.22
CA PRO A 80 -2.21 -15.56 6.20
C PRO A 80 -1.56 -15.46 7.59
N TYR A 81 -0.90 -14.34 7.88
CA TYR A 81 -0.30 -14.16 9.19
C TYR A 81 -1.35 -13.76 10.21
N VAL A 82 -1.68 -14.73 11.06
CA VAL A 82 -2.30 -14.52 12.36
C VAL A 82 -1.19 -13.94 13.26
N CYS A 83 -1.31 -12.69 13.68
CA CYS A 83 -0.41 -12.15 14.70
C CYS A 83 -0.54 -13.02 15.97
N CYS A 84 0.58 -13.54 16.48
CA CYS A 84 0.68 -14.14 17.81
C CYS A 84 0.41 -13.05 18.87
N GLY A 85 -0.86 -12.73 19.08
CA GLY A 85 -1.30 -11.61 19.92
C GLY A 85 -2.81 -11.42 20.04
N GLY A 86 -3.64 -12.37 19.59
CA GLY A 86 -5.02 -12.49 20.08
C GLY A 86 -6.04 -11.45 19.61
N GLN A 87 -5.80 -10.68 18.55
CA GLN A 87 -6.86 -9.91 17.90
C GLN A 87 -7.14 -10.49 16.52
N LYS A 88 -8.27 -11.21 16.42
CA LYS A 88 -8.85 -11.71 15.19
C LYS A 88 -9.17 -10.50 14.30
N GLN A 89 -8.40 -10.27 13.25
CA GLN A 89 -8.91 -9.55 12.10
C GLN A 89 -9.22 -10.59 11.05
N GLU A 90 -10.49 -10.70 10.72
CA GLU A 90 -11.00 -11.53 9.63
C GLU A 90 -10.18 -11.17 8.37
N PRO A 91 -9.60 -12.16 7.67
CA PRO A 91 -8.96 -11.90 6.39
C PRO A 91 -10.01 -11.26 5.48
N VAL A 92 -9.74 -10.05 4.97
CA VAL A 92 -10.52 -9.51 3.86
C VAL A 92 -10.32 -10.48 2.70
N GLU A 93 -11.32 -11.33 2.48
CA GLU A 93 -11.36 -12.39 1.50
C GLU A 93 -11.10 -11.78 0.12
N LEU A 94 -9.85 -11.85 -0.35
CA LEU A 94 -9.52 -11.54 -1.72
C LEU A 94 -10.07 -12.70 -2.55
N LYS A 95 -11.34 -12.57 -2.92
CA LYS A 95 -12.08 -13.54 -3.72
C LYS A 95 -11.52 -13.51 -5.15
N VAL A 96 -10.39 -14.17 -5.36
CA VAL A 96 -9.87 -14.45 -6.70
C VAL A 96 -10.79 -15.51 -7.31
N LYS A 97 -11.87 -15.04 -7.95
CA LYS A 97 -12.73 -15.88 -8.80
C LYS A 97 -12.02 -16.09 -10.12
N THR A 98 -11.06 -17.03 -10.18
CA THR A 98 -10.65 -17.61 -11.46
C THR A 98 -11.36 -18.95 -11.59
N THR A 99 -12.61 -18.89 -12.03
CA THR A 99 -13.27 -20.02 -12.68
C THR A 99 -13.24 -19.73 -14.18
N PHE A 100 -12.35 -20.39 -14.91
CA PHE A 100 -12.61 -20.66 -16.32
C PHE A 100 -12.57 -22.17 -16.49
N ASN A 101 -13.75 -22.76 -16.39
CA ASN A 101 -14.01 -24.16 -16.70
C ASN A 101 -14.52 -24.19 -18.15
N GLY A 102 -13.84 -24.95 -19.00
CA GLY A 102 -14.18 -25.13 -20.41
C GLY A 102 -13.83 -26.55 -20.81
N ASN A 103 -14.72 -27.47 -20.47
CA ASN A 103 -14.66 -28.90 -20.78
C ASN A 103 -15.71 -29.23 -21.86
N ALA A 104 -15.28 -29.91 -22.92
CA ALA A 104 -16.10 -30.73 -23.84
C ALA A 104 -15.12 -31.63 -24.61
N ALA A 105 -15.02 -32.93 -24.30
CA ALA A 105 -15.85 -34.04 -24.82
C ALA A 105 -15.40 -34.45 -26.25
N THR A 106 -14.75 -35.62 -26.40
CA THR A 106 -15.29 -36.87 -27.02
C THR A 106 -15.20 -36.78 -28.56
N GLU A 107 -14.49 -37.63 -29.29
CA GLU A 107 -14.56 -39.11 -29.41
C GLU A 107 -13.19 -39.77 -29.66
#